data_AF-A0A7R5KB05-F1
#
_entry.id   AF-A0A7R5KB05-F1
#
_cell.length_a   1.000
_cell.length_b   1.000
_cell.length_c   1.000
_cell.angle_alpha   90.00
_cell.angle_beta   90.00
_cell.angle_gamma   90.00
#
_symmetry.space_group_name_H-M   'P 1'
#
loop_
_entity.id
_entity.type
_entity.pdbx_description
1 polymer ?
#
loop_
_entity_poly.entity_id
_entity_poly.type
_entity_poly.pdbx_seq_one_letter_code
_entity_poly.pdbx_strand_id
1 'polypeptide(L)'
;MPEVLYEEVIEVDERLIPEQPGCHLPGSDTWPRVEGCSGVTLLVQRPLDLGGLRRELEGVLARGIQSLAVLLLHSYMWPGHEEQVGALARELGFRQVSLSSAVAGMARAVPRGFTACADAYLTPGIRRYLRGFCHGFADQLRGVRVLFMRSDGGLTPMGSFGGARAILSGPAAGVVGYARTTYNSLDGTPVIGFDMGGTSTDVSRYAGELEHVFEATTAGVPIQAPQLDINTVAAGGGSRLFFRSGLYVVGPESAGAHPGPACYRKGE
;
A
#
# COMPACT_ATOMS: atom_id res chain seq x y z
N MET A 1 -2.71 15.42 14.01
CA MET A 1 -2.71 14.78 12.68
C MET A 1 -1.61 13.75 12.67
N PRO A 2 -1.80 12.57 12.06
CA PRO A 2 -0.68 11.65 11.83
C PRO A 2 0.41 12.36 11.04
N GLU A 3 1.67 12.06 11.31
CA GLU A 3 2.78 12.52 10.47
C GLU A 3 2.61 11.98 9.04
N VAL A 4 2.96 12.81 8.06
CA VAL A 4 2.93 12.40 6.65
C VAL A 4 4.06 11.39 6.39
N LEU A 5 3.82 10.41 5.52
CA LEU A 5 4.78 9.34 5.21
C LEU A 5 6.00 9.78 4.39
N TYR A 6 6.02 11.02 3.90
CA TYR A 6 7.08 11.56 3.05
C TYR A 6 7.84 12.67 3.80
N GLU A 7 9.13 12.76 3.53
CA GLU A 7 10.01 13.77 4.12
C GLU A 7 10.17 15.00 3.20
N GLU A 8 10.05 14.81 1.89
CA GLU A 8 10.28 15.84 0.89
C GLU A 8 9.36 15.68 -0.33
N VAL A 9 9.06 16.80 -0.99
CA VAL A 9 8.22 16.86 -2.18
C VAL A 9 8.97 17.63 -3.28
N ILE A 10 9.02 17.03 -4.47
CA ILE A 10 9.45 17.70 -5.70
C ILE A 10 8.21 17.98 -6.54
N GLU A 11 8.05 19.23 -6.96
CA GLU A 11 6.99 19.62 -7.90
C GLU A 11 7.50 19.47 -9.33
N VAL A 12 6.78 18.69 -10.13
CA VAL A 12 7.10 18.47 -11.54
C VAL A 12 6.09 19.24 -12.39
N ASP A 13 6.57 20.21 -13.15
CA ASP A 13 5.73 21.03 -14.02
C ASP A 13 5.49 20.33 -15.38
N GLU A 14 4.87 19.16 -15.35
CA GLU A 14 4.37 18.46 -16.56
C GLU A 14 2.86 18.68 -16.71
N ARG A 15 2.34 18.62 -17.95
CA ARG A 15 0.92 18.81 -18.22
C ARG A 15 0.42 17.83 -19.29
N LEU A 16 -0.40 16.88 -18.84
CA LEU A 16 -1.24 16.02 -19.68
C LEU A 16 -2.70 16.46 -19.60
N ILE A 17 -3.36 16.58 -20.75
CA ILE A 17 -4.76 17.00 -20.84
C ILE A 17 -5.55 15.95 -21.63
N PRO A 18 -6.60 15.33 -21.06
CA PRO A 18 -7.46 14.44 -21.82
C PRO A 18 -8.18 15.19 -22.95
N GLU A 19 -8.11 14.67 -24.18
CA GLU A 19 -8.82 15.25 -25.32
C GLU A 19 -10.33 15.02 -25.15
N GLN A 20 -11.13 16.07 -25.31
CA GLN A 20 -12.58 16.01 -25.17
C GLN A 20 -13.28 16.50 -26.44
N PRO A 21 -14.30 15.78 -26.95
CA PRO A 21 -15.09 16.25 -28.08
C PRO A 21 -15.74 17.61 -27.77
N GLY A 22 -15.47 18.61 -28.62
CA GLY A 22 -16.01 19.97 -28.47
C GLY A 22 -15.19 20.89 -27.57
N CYS A 23 -14.07 20.43 -27.00
CA CYS A 23 -13.12 21.28 -26.29
C CYS A 23 -11.89 21.52 -27.18
N HIS A 24 -11.68 22.76 -27.62
CA HIS A 24 -10.47 23.17 -28.33
C HIS A 24 -9.72 24.18 -27.46
N LEU A 25 -8.52 23.80 -27.03
CA LEU A 25 -7.67 24.69 -26.26
C LEU A 25 -6.77 25.48 -27.22
N PRO A 26 -6.57 26.79 -27.02
CA PRO A 26 -5.71 27.58 -27.90
C PRO A 26 -4.30 26.95 -28.02
N GLY A 27 -3.91 26.62 -29.26
CA GLY A 27 -2.60 26.03 -29.56
C GLY A 27 -2.52 24.51 -29.42
N SER A 28 -3.60 23.82 -29.00
CA SER A 28 -3.59 22.37 -28.76
C SER A 28 -3.35 21.53 -30.00
N ASP A 29 -3.56 22.08 -31.19
CA ASP A 29 -3.33 21.38 -32.46
C ASP A 29 -1.87 20.93 -32.63
N THR A 30 -0.94 21.69 -32.03
CA THR A 30 0.51 21.45 -32.10
C THR A 30 1.03 20.54 -30.99
N TRP A 31 0.21 20.22 -29.99
CA TRP A 31 0.65 19.40 -28.86
C TRP A 31 0.72 17.92 -29.28
N PRO A 32 1.76 17.18 -28.86
CA PRO A 32 1.85 15.75 -29.09
C PRO A 32 0.63 15.01 -28.51
N ARG A 33 0.14 14.03 -29.26
CA ARG A 33 -0.96 13.15 -28.85
C ARG A 33 -0.40 11.82 -28.40
N VAL A 34 -0.87 11.34 -27.25
CA VAL A 34 -0.56 10.02 -26.72
C VAL A 34 -1.86 9.27 -26.46
N GLU A 35 -1.86 7.97 -26.73
CA GLU A 35 -3.02 7.13 -26.50
C GLU A 35 -2.99 6.56 -25.08
N GLY A 36 -4.03 6.84 -24.29
CA GLY A 36 -4.17 6.30 -22.94
C GLY A 36 -4.69 4.86 -22.95
N CYS A 37 -4.51 4.16 -21.83
CA CYS A 37 -4.92 2.76 -21.66
C CYS A 37 -6.45 2.54 -21.72
N SER A 38 -7.25 3.61 -21.59
CA SER A 38 -8.71 3.60 -21.74
C SER A 38 -9.17 3.89 -23.17
N GLY A 39 -8.25 4.06 -24.13
CA GLY A 39 -8.55 4.51 -25.49
C GLY A 39 -8.83 6.01 -25.61
N VAL A 40 -8.67 6.76 -24.52
CA VAL A 40 -8.77 8.23 -24.52
C VAL A 40 -7.43 8.80 -24.97
N THR A 41 -7.45 9.66 -25.99
CA THR A 41 -6.28 10.43 -26.40
C THR A 41 -5.98 11.51 -25.36
N LEU A 42 -4.72 11.68 -24.99
CA LEU A 42 -4.24 12.78 -24.18
C LEU A 42 -3.31 13.67 -25.00
N LEU A 43 -3.36 14.96 -24.72
CA LEU A 43 -2.50 16.00 -25.27
C LEU A 43 -1.40 16.32 -24.28
N VAL A 44 -0.15 16.28 -24.74
CA VAL A 44 1.02 16.66 -23.96
C VAL A 44 1.23 18.16 -24.11
N GLN A 45 0.62 18.97 -23.25
CA GLN A 45 0.78 20.43 -23.26
C GLN A 45 2.21 20.83 -22.84
N ARG A 46 2.74 20.16 -21.80
CA ARG A 46 4.08 20.41 -21.29
C ARG A 46 4.78 19.07 -21.05
N PRO A 47 5.85 18.76 -21.81
CA PRO A 47 6.58 17.53 -21.61
C PRO A 47 7.38 17.57 -20.30
N LEU A 48 7.77 16.40 -19.83
CA LEU A 48 8.62 16.25 -18.66
C LEU A 48 10.03 16.84 -18.89
N ASP A 49 10.47 17.77 -18.04
CA ASP A 49 11.87 18.23 -18.03
C ASP A 49 12.76 17.27 -17.23
N LEU A 50 13.29 16.25 -17.91
CA LEU A 50 14.20 15.28 -17.32
C LEU A 50 15.54 15.88 -16.85
N GLY A 51 15.99 16.97 -17.48
CA GLY A 51 17.28 17.61 -17.14
C GLY A 51 17.19 18.43 -15.85
N GLY A 52 16.09 19.18 -15.67
CA GLY A 52 15.72 19.79 -14.41
C GLY A 52 15.54 18.76 -13.31
N LEU A 53 14.68 17.77 -13.56
CA LEU A 53 14.32 16.75 -12.57
C LEU A 53 15.51 15.91 -12.11
N ARG A 54 16.48 15.61 -12.99
CA ARG A 54 17.70 14.89 -12.62
C ARG A 54 18.43 15.60 -11.48
N ARG A 55 18.62 16.92 -11.57
CA ARG A 55 19.35 17.71 -10.56
C ARG A 55 18.64 17.69 -9.21
N GLU A 56 17.31 17.75 -9.22
CA GLU A 56 16.50 17.69 -8.00
C GLU A 56 16.56 16.30 -7.36
N LEU A 57 16.45 15.24 -8.16
CA LEU A 57 16.56 13.85 -7.70
C LEU A 57 17.96 13.51 -7.15
N GLU A 58 19.02 14.03 -7.77
CA GLU A 58 20.39 13.92 -7.23
C GLU A 58 20.51 14.60 -5.85
N GLY A 59 19.86 15.77 -5.69
CA GLY A 59 19.77 16.45 -4.40
C GLY A 59 19.06 15.63 -3.32
N VAL A 60 17.95 14.96 -3.68
CA VAL A 60 17.21 14.05 -2.78
C VAL A 60 18.06 12.87 -2.35
N LEU A 61 18.78 12.23 -3.29
CA LEU A 61 19.71 11.14 -2.97
C LEU A 61 20.84 11.59 -2.05
N ALA A 62 21.38 12.79 -2.26
CA ALA A 62 22.46 13.35 -1.43
C ALA A 62 22.03 13.57 0.03
N ARG A 63 20.73 13.78 0.28
CA ARG A 63 20.15 13.84 1.65
C ARG A 63 19.93 12.46 2.27
N GLY A 64 20.16 11.37 1.54
CA GLY A 64 20.04 9.99 2.04
C GLY A 64 18.67 9.35 1.81
N ILE A 65 17.75 10.02 1.11
CA ILE A 65 16.44 9.45 0.76
C ILE A 65 16.63 8.42 -0.36
N GLN A 66 16.22 7.17 -0.12
CA GLN A 66 16.44 6.03 -1.04
C GLN A 66 15.15 5.45 -1.62
N SER A 67 13.99 5.90 -1.14
CA SER A 67 12.67 5.47 -1.59
C SER A 67 11.96 6.67 -2.22
N LEU A 68 11.39 6.47 -3.40
CA LEU A 68 10.66 7.50 -4.14
C LEU A 68 9.24 7.03 -4.46
N ALA A 69 8.25 7.85 -4.16
CA ALA A 69 6.90 7.71 -4.69
C ALA A 69 6.68 8.77 -5.78
N VAL A 70 6.17 8.35 -6.94
CA VAL A 70 5.94 9.25 -8.09
C VAL A 70 4.45 9.36 -8.33
N LEU A 71 3.92 10.58 -8.29
CA LEU A 71 2.52 10.90 -8.57
C LEU A 71 2.45 12.03 -9.59
N LEU A 72 1.92 11.74 -10.78
CA LEU A 72 1.62 12.74 -11.80
C LEU A 72 0.12 12.74 -12.13
N LEU A 73 -0.41 13.89 -12.56
CA LEU A 73 -1.83 13.97 -12.91
C LEU A 73 -2.09 13.14 -14.16
N HIS A 74 -3.26 12.51 -14.24
CA HIS A 74 -3.65 11.65 -15.37
C HIS A 74 -2.74 10.43 -15.66
N SER A 75 -1.77 10.13 -14.79
CA SER A 75 -0.90 8.95 -14.93
C SER A 75 -1.64 7.61 -14.93
N TYR A 76 -2.84 7.57 -14.35
CA TYR A 76 -3.75 6.43 -14.40
C TYR A 76 -4.33 6.14 -15.80
N MET A 77 -4.34 7.14 -16.70
CA MET A 77 -4.73 6.97 -18.10
C MET A 77 -3.51 6.75 -18.98
N TRP A 78 -2.41 7.45 -18.70
CA TRP A 78 -1.15 7.25 -19.42
C TRP A 78 0.05 7.36 -18.47
N PRO A 79 0.70 6.23 -18.14
CA PRO A 79 1.76 6.21 -17.13
C PRO A 79 3.11 6.72 -17.64
N GLY A 80 3.24 7.07 -18.93
CA GLY A 80 4.53 7.27 -19.58
C GLY A 80 5.45 8.31 -18.92
N HIS A 81 4.91 9.44 -18.44
CA HIS A 81 5.72 10.40 -17.67
C HIS A 81 6.19 9.80 -16.32
N GLU A 82 5.34 9.08 -15.58
CA GLU A 82 5.77 8.41 -14.35
C GLU A 82 6.81 7.33 -14.61
N GLU A 83 6.68 6.59 -15.71
CA GLU A 83 7.65 5.58 -16.14
C GLU A 83 9.01 6.19 -16.47
N GLN A 84 9.02 7.35 -17.14
CA GLN A 84 10.26 8.12 -17.42
C GLN A 84 10.92 8.61 -16.12
N VAL A 85 10.15 9.19 -15.19
CA VAL A 85 10.65 9.58 -13.86
C VAL A 85 11.21 8.35 -13.14
N GLY A 86 10.49 7.23 -13.19
CA GLY A 86 10.89 5.99 -12.55
C GLY A 86 12.15 5.37 -13.13
N ALA A 87 12.34 5.46 -14.44
CA ALA A 87 13.56 5.03 -15.11
C ALA A 87 14.75 5.89 -14.67
N LEU A 88 14.60 7.23 -14.70
CA LEU A 88 15.62 8.17 -14.25
C LEU A 88 16.00 7.94 -12.78
N ALA A 89 15.01 7.80 -11.89
CA ALA A 89 15.28 7.57 -10.47
C ALA A 89 16.04 6.25 -10.24
N ARG A 90 15.71 5.18 -10.97
CA ARG A 90 16.45 3.91 -10.88
C ARG A 90 17.88 4.04 -11.41
N GLU A 91 18.07 4.77 -12.50
CA GLU A 91 19.39 5.08 -13.07
C GLU A 91 20.27 5.83 -12.06
N LEU A 92 19.70 6.81 -11.35
CA LEU A 92 20.39 7.61 -10.34
C LEU A 92 20.72 6.83 -9.05
N GLY A 93 20.09 5.67 -8.83
CA GLY A 93 20.40 4.77 -7.71
C GLY A 93 19.37 4.74 -6.57
N PHE A 94 18.15 5.24 -6.77
CA PHE A 94 17.06 5.01 -5.82
C PHE A 94 16.80 3.50 -5.67
N ARG A 95 16.74 3.01 -4.43
CA ARG A 95 16.60 1.58 -4.13
C ARG A 95 15.17 1.09 -4.28
N GLN A 96 14.19 1.97 -4.07
CA GLN A 96 12.78 1.69 -4.24
C GLN A 96 12.12 2.85 -4.96
N VAL A 97 11.36 2.55 -6.01
CA VAL A 97 10.57 3.53 -6.75
C VAL A 97 9.19 2.95 -6.97
N SER A 98 8.18 3.62 -6.43
CA SER A 98 6.77 3.25 -6.55
C SER A 98 6.05 4.28 -7.42
N LEU A 99 5.56 3.83 -8.57
CA LEU A 99 4.81 4.67 -9.50
C LEU A 99 3.33 4.59 -9.14
N SER A 100 2.67 5.72 -8.96
CA SER A 100 1.30 5.76 -8.49
C SER A 100 0.34 5.06 -9.48
N SER A 101 0.60 5.18 -10.77
CA SER A 101 -0.11 4.47 -11.85
C SER A 101 0.00 2.95 -11.77
N ALA A 102 1.16 2.42 -11.36
CA ALA A 102 1.40 0.97 -11.24
C ALA A 102 0.88 0.40 -9.91
N VAL A 103 0.90 1.20 -8.84
CA VAL A 103 0.42 0.81 -7.51
C VAL A 103 -1.11 0.87 -7.44
N ALA A 104 -1.70 1.98 -7.91
CA ALA A 104 -3.13 2.25 -7.87
C ALA A 104 -3.56 3.04 -9.12
N GLY A 105 -3.96 2.33 -10.19
CA GLY A 105 -4.37 2.91 -11.48
C GLY A 105 -5.74 3.60 -11.47
N MET A 106 -5.94 4.58 -10.59
CA MET A 106 -7.23 5.24 -10.38
C MET A 106 -7.16 6.76 -10.54
N ALA A 107 -8.28 7.42 -10.85
CA ALA A 107 -8.28 8.85 -11.17
C ALA A 107 -7.92 9.79 -10.01
N ARG A 108 -8.27 9.40 -8.77
CA ARG A 108 -8.17 10.26 -7.59
C ARG A 108 -6.71 10.47 -7.14
N ALA A 109 -6.11 11.59 -7.52
CA ALA A 109 -4.69 11.88 -7.30
C ALA A 109 -4.26 11.83 -5.81
N VAL A 110 -5.02 12.43 -4.90
CA VAL A 110 -4.67 12.49 -3.47
C VAL A 110 -4.57 11.10 -2.82
N PRO A 111 -5.62 10.26 -2.82
CA PRO A 111 -5.53 8.93 -2.23
C PRO A 111 -4.59 7.99 -3.02
N ARG A 112 -4.49 8.16 -4.34
CA ARG A 112 -3.50 7.44 -5.16
C ARG A 112 -2.08 7.76 -4.72
N GLY A 113 -1.79 9.03 -4.45
CA GLY A 113 -0.52 9.51 -3.90
C GLY A 113 -0.20 8.88 -2.55
N PHE A 114 -1.15 8.90 -1.60
CA PHE A 114 -0.96 8.26 -0.29
C PHE A 114 -0.66 6.76 -0.41
N THR A 115 -1.35 6.06 -1.32
CA THR A 115 -1.11 4.64 -1.58
C THR A 115 0.29 4.40 -2.16
N ALA A 116 0.74 5.24 -3.08
CA ALA A 116 2.10 5.18 -3.64
C ALA A 116 3.18 5.45 -2.58
N CYS A 117 2.95 6.42 -1.69
CA CYS A 117 3.84 6.71 -0.56
C CYS A 117 3.91 5.54 0.42
N ALA A 118 2.76 4.96 0.80
CA ALA A 118 2.72 3.77 1.66
C ALA A 118 3.47 2.59 1.02
N ASP A 119 3.30 2.38 -0.29
CA ASP A 119 4.03 1.34 -1.02
C ASP A 119 5.55 1.57 -1.03
N ALA A 120 6.00 2.80 -1.32
CA ALA A 120 7.42 3.17 -1.33
C ALA A 120 8.06 3.02 0.05
N TYR A 121 7.32 3.32 1.11
CA TYR A 121 7.75 3.23 2.50
C TYR A 121 7.87 1.76 2.97
N LEU A 122 6.86 0.94 2.69
CA LEU A 122 6.77 -0.43 3.23
C LEU A 122 7.57 -1.46 2.41
N THR A 123 7.64 -1.31 1.09
CA THR A 123 8.25 -2.30 0.19
C THR A 123 9.72 -2.65 0.53
N PRO A 124 10.60 -1.70 0.91
CA PRO A 124 11.97 -2.03 1.33
C PRO A 124 12.01 -2.95 2.56
N GLY A 125 11.13 -2.70 3.54
CA GLY A 125 10.99 -3.53 4.75
C GLY A 125 10.51 -4.94 4.42
N ILE A 126 9.50 -5.04 3.56
CA ILE A 126 8.97 -6.33 3.07
C ILE A 126 10.06 -7.10 2.32
N ARG A 127 10.79 -6.46 1.39
CA ARG A 127 11.87 -7.12 0.65
C ARG A 127 12.98 -7.62 1.58
N ARG A 128 13.31 -6.89 2.64
CA ARG A 128 14.28 -7.34 3.65
C ARG A 128 13.76 -8.59 4.37
N TYR A 129 12.49 -8.59 4.80
CA TYR A 129 11.84 -9.75 5.40
C TYR A 129 11.87 -10.97 4.47
N LEU A 130 11.46 -10.80 3.20
CA LEU A 130 11.44 -11.88 2.20
C LEU A 130 12.83 -12.47 1.94
N ARG A 131 13.88 -11.63 1.86
CA ARG A 131 15.26 -12.11 1.73
C ARG A 131 15.70 -12.93 2.95
N GLY A 132 15.40 -12.46 4.16
CA GLY A 132 15.68 -13.19 5.39
C GLY A 132 14.95 -14.52 5.46
N PHE A 133 13.66 -14.52 5.10
CA PHE A 133 12.84 -15.72 4.99
C PHE A 133 13.47 -16.74 4.04
N CYS A 134 13.84 -16.35 2.81
CA CYS A 134 14.44 -17.25 1.84
C CYS A 134 15.78 -17.83 2.31
N HIS A 135 16.60 -17.02 2.99
CA HIS A 135 17.90 -17.47 3.49
C HIS A 135 17.79 -18.59 4.54
N GLY A 136 16.63 -18.73 5.20
CA GLY A 136 16.37 -19.80 6.15
C GLY A 136 16.13 -21.18 5.51
N PHE A 137 16.04 -21.28 4.18
CA PHE A 137 15.76 -22.53 3.47
C PHE A 137 16.90 -22.96 2.56
N ALA A 138 17.02 -24.27 2.34
CA ALA A 138 17.96 -24.85 1.38
C ALA A 138 17.76 -24.23 -0.01
N ASP A 139 18.88 -23.97 -0.69
CA ASP A 139 18.93 -23.35 -2.03
C ASP A 139 18.11 -22.05 -2.17
N GLN A 140 17.80 -21.36 -1.06
CA GLN A 140 17.01 -20.14 -1.03
C GLN A 140 15.66 -20.28 -1.74
N LEU A 141 15.01 -21.45 -1.64
CA LEU A 141 13.73 -21.75 -2.30
C LEU A 141 13.79 -21.68 -3.84
N ARG A 142 14.97 -21.81 -4.46
CA ARG A 142 15.10 -21.91 -5.92
C ARG A 142 14.26 -23.07 -6.45
N GLY A 143 13.47 -22.80 -7.49
CA GLY A 143 12.56 -23.78 -8.09
C GLY A 143 11.28 -24.07 -7.29
N VAL A 144 11.10 -23.46 -6.11
CA VAL A 144 9.89 -23.60 -5.30
C VAL A 144 8.93 -22.44 -5.55
N ARG A 145 7.67 -22.76 -5.83
CA ARG A 145 6.63 -21.73 -5.97
C ARG A 145 6.18 -21.26 -4.60
N VAL A 146 6.67 -20.11 -4.17
CA VAL A 146 6.27 -19.45 -2.93
C VAL A 146 5.19 -18.40 -3.21
N LEU A 147 4.05 -18.54 -2.53
CA LEU A 147 2.91 -17.63 -2.64
C LEU A 147 2.67 -16.94 -1.29
N PHE A 148 2.41 -15.64 -1.35
CA PHE A 148 2.05 -14.81 -0.21
C PHE A 148 0.59 -14.38 -0.31
N MET A 149 -0.09 -14.35 0.84
CA MET A 149 -1.44 -13.79 0.95
C MET A 149 -1.38 -12.28 0.70
N ARG A 150 -2.38 -11.77 -0.02
CA ARG A 150 -2.62 -10.35 -0.25
C ARG A 150 -3.80 -9.86 0.58
N SER A 151 -3.89 -8.55 0.76
CA SER A 151 -4.99 -7.88 1.45
C SER A 151 -6.38 -8.19 0.89
N ASP A 152 -6.48 -8.53 -0.40
CA ASP A 152 -7.73 -8.86 -1.09
C ASP A 152 -8.20 -10.32 -0.92
N GLY A 153 -7.46 -11.13 -0.15
CA GLY A 153 -7.70 -12.57 0.02
C GLY A 153 -7.11 -13.44 -1.10
N GLY A 154 -6.41 -12.84 -2.06
CA GLY A 154 -5.71 -13.55 -3.14
C GLY A 154 -4.28 -13.94 -2.78
N LEU A 155 -3.67 -14.75 -3.64
CA LEU A 155 -2.26 -15.17 -3.52
C LEU A 155 -1.41 -14.51 -4.60
N THR A 156 -0.18 -14.13 -4.26
CA THR A 156 0.78 -13.58 -5.22
C THR A 156 2.17 -14.19 -5.07
N PRO A 157 2.93 -14.38 -6.16
CA PRO A 157 4.32 -14.79 -6.08
C PRO A 157 5.15 -13.81 -5.25
N MET A 158 6.15 -14.32 -4.53
CA MET A 158 7.04 -13.53 -3.67
C MET A 158 7.63 -12.29 -4.36
N GLY A 159 8.04 -12.40 -5.63
CA GLY A 159 8.62 -11.27 -6.37
C GLY A 159 7.65 -10.13 -6.68
N SER A 160 6.34 -10.39 -6.61
CA SER A 160 5.27 -9.42 -6.86
C SER A 160 4.61 -8.93 -5.57
N PHE A 161 5.11 -9.34 -4.41
CA PHE A 161 4.61 -8.90 -3.10
C PHE A 161 5.24 -7.55 -2.72
N GLY A 162 4.39 -6.55 -2.48
CA GLY A 162 4.78 -5.16 -2.23
C GLY A 162 3.90 -4.50 -1.17
N GLY A 163 4.30 -3.29 -0.76
CA GLY A 163 3.71 -2.55 0.36
C GLY A 163 2.18 -2.42 0.28
N ALA A 164 1.66 -1.87 -0.82
CA ALA A 164 0.22 -1.61 -0.95
C ALA A 164 -0.65 -2.88 -0.88
N ARG A 165 -0.09 -4.05 -1.25
CA ARG A 165 -0.81 -5.34 -1.29
C ARG A 165 -0.57 -6.22 -0.07
N ALA A 166 0.34 -5.82 0.82
CA ALA A 166 0.74 -6.59 2.00
C ALA A 166 -0.01 -6.19 3.28
N ILE A 167 -0.60 -4.99 3.31
CA ILE A 167 -1.27 -4.43 4.48
C ILE A 167 -2.47 -5.30 4.85
N LEU A 168 -2.55 -5.79 6.09
CA LEU A 168 -3.61 -6.72 6.54
C LEU A 168 -3.69 -8.07 5.79
N SER A 169 -2.59 -8.50 5.14
CA SER A 169 -2.54 -9.82 4.48
C SER A 169 -2.73 -11.02 5.43
N GLY A 170 -2.32 -10.90 6.69
CA GLY A 170 -2.52 -11.93 7.72
C GLY A 170 -4.00 -12.15 8.05
N PRO A 171 -4.71 -11.12 8.54
CA PRO A 171 -6.14 -11.20 8.82
C PRO A 171 -6.95 -11.65 7.60
N ALA A 172 -6.59 -11.19 6.39
CA ALA A 172 -7.21 -11.64 5.14
C ALA A 172 -7.16 -13.17 4.95
N ALA A 173 -6.06 -13.82 5.32
CA ALA A 173 -5.98 -15.28 5.30
C ALA A 173 -6.94 -15.93 6.30
N GLY A 174 -7.09 -15.34 7.49
CA GLY A 174 -8.06 -15.76 8.50
C GLY A 174 -9.49 -15.70 7.97
N VAL A 175 -9.85 -14.60 7.29
CA VAL A 175 -11.16 -14.44 6.63
C VAL A 175 -11.43 -15.54 5.63
N VAL A 176 -10.50 -15.77 4.70
CA VAL A 176 -10.64 -16.83 3.70
C VAL A 176 -10.73 -18.21 4.35
N GLY A 177 -9.98 -18.43 5.44
CA GLY A 177 -9.99 -19.65 6.23
C GLY A 177 -11.37 -19.94 6.81
N TYR A 178 -11.88 -19.09 7.70
CA TYR A 178 -13.17 -19.35 8.35
C TYR A 178 -14.32 -19.34 7.36
N ALA A 179 -14.30 -18.44 6.35
CA ALA A 179 -15.34 -18.40 5.32
C ALA A 179 -15.48 -19.74 4.58
N ARG A 180 -14.37 -20.47 4.35
CA ARG A 180 -14.41 -21.77 3.67
C ARG A 180 -14.72 -22.94 4.59
N THR A 181 -14.44 -22.83 5.88
CA THR A 181 -14.55 -23.97 6.81
C THR A 181 -15.80 -23.93 7.68
N THR A 182 -16.39 -22.77 7.91
CA THR A 182 -17.51 -22.62 8.85
C THR A 182 -18.82 -22.18 8.18
N TYR A 183 -18.76 -21.55 7.01
CA TYR A 183 -19.98 -21.17 6.30
C TYR A 183 -20.56 -22.36 5.56
N ASN A 184 -21.84 -22.61 5.78
CA ASN A 184 -22.59 -23.64 5.09
C ASN A 184 -23.58 -22.99 4.12
N SER A 185 -23.39 -23.21 2.82
CA SER A 185 -24.26 -22.63 1.80
C SER A 185 -25.71 -23.14 1.84
N LEU A 186 -25.98 -24.25 2.53
CA LEU A 186 -27.32 -24.81 2.67
C LEU A 186 -28.16 -24.08 3.73
N ASP A 187 -27.53 -23.63 4.82
CA ASP A 187 -28.20 -22.87 5.87
C ASP A 187 -28.07 -21.35 5.68
N GLY A 188 -27.07 -20.91 4.92
CA GLY A 188 -26.85 -19.49 4.61
C GLY A 188 -26.55 -18.63 5.82
N THR A 189 -26.11 -19.23 6.95
CA THR A 189 -25.92 -18.51 8.21
C THR A 189 -24.68 -17.63 8.13
N PRO A 190 -24.79 -16.30 8.31
CA PRO A 190 -23.63 -15.42 8.33
C PRO A 190 -22.66 -15.75 9.46
N VAL A 191 -21.37 -15.58 9.20
CA VAL A 191 -20.28 -15.87 10.15
C VAL A 191 -19.53 -14.58 10.46
N ILE A 192 -19.19 -14.41 11.74
CA ILE A 192 -18.30 -13.35 12.21
C ILE A 192 -16.95 -13.97 12.57
N GLY A 193 -15.89 -13.46 11.96
CA GLY A 193 -14.51 -13.74 12.34
C GLY A 193 -14.10 -12.86 13.52
N PHE A 194 -13.49 -13.48 14.53
CA PHE A 194 -12.92 -12.80 15.68
C PHE A 194 -11.54 -13.38 15.97
N ASP A 195 -10.49 -12.68 15.56
CA ASP A 195 -9.10 -13.09 15.75
C ASP A 195 -8.40 -12.13 16.72
N MET A 196 -8.25 -12.56 17.98
CA MET A 196 -7.58 -11.76 19.00
C MET A 196 -6.13 -12.25 19.20
N GLY A 197 -5.19 -11.38 18.85
CA GLY A 197 -3.78 -11.57 19.13
C GLY A 197 -3.32 -10.94 20.46
N GLY A 198 -2.00 -10.80 20.62
CA GLY A 198 -1.40 -10.15 21.78
C GLY A 198 -1.53 -8.62 21.80
N THR A 199 -1.77 -7.98 20.66
CA THR A 199 -1.77 -6.51 20.55
C THR A 199 -3.08 -5.96 20.02
N SER A 200 -3.69 -6.66 19.07
CA SER A 200 -4.91 -6.24 18.38
C SER A 200 -5.91 -7.38 18.27
N THR A 201 -7.14 -7.01 17.94
CA THR A 201 -8.23 -7.91 17.59
C THR A 201 -8.73 -7.52 16.21
N ASP A 202 -8.75 -8.47 15.29
CA ASP A 202 -9.27 -8.31 13.94
C ASP A 202 -10.66 -8.94 13.85
N VAL A 203 -11.64 -8.16 13.40
CA VAL A 203 -13.03 -8.56 13.27
C VAL A 203 -13.49 -8.42 11.82
N SER A 204 -14.15 -9.44 11.31
CA SER A 204 -14.65 -9.48 9.93
C SER A 204 -15.96 -10.25 9.84
N ARG A 205 -16.65 -10.16 8.70
CA ARG A 205 -17.90 -10.87 8.44
C ARG A 205 -17.87 -11.60 7.11
N TYR A 206 -18.65 -12.66 7.02
CA TYR A 206 -18.86 -13.40 5.78
C TYR A 206 -20.31 -13.89 5.71
N ALA A 207 -20.99 -13.57 4.62
CA ALA A 207 -22.39 -13.92 4.38
C ALA A 207 -22.57 -14.45 2.94
N GLY A 208 -21.77 -15.44 2.55
CA GLY A 208 -21.78 -16.04 1.22
C GLY A 208 -20.85 -15.38 0.20
N GLU A 209 -20.44 -14.13 0.43
CA GLU A 209 -19.45 -13.42 -0.39
C GLU A 209 -18.40 -12.72 0.46
N LEU A 210 -17.20 -12.57 -0.11
CA LEU A 210 -16.11 -11.83 0.52
C LEU A 210 -16.34 -10.34 0.28
N GLU A 211 -16.55 -9.60 1.35
CA GLU A 211 -16.72 -8.15 1.27
C GLU A 211 -15.36 -7.48 1.05
N HIS A 212 -15.28 -6.65 0.01
CA HIS A 212 -14.10 -5.85 -0.29
C HIS A 212 -14.38 -4.36 -0.08
N VAL A 213 -13.44 -3.68 0.59
CA VAL A 213 -13.35 -2.23 0.65
C VAL A 213 -12.23 -1.75 -0.26
N PHE A 214 -12.49 -0.66 -0.98
CA PHE A 214 -11.52 -0.06 -1.92
C PHE A 214 -10.81 1.17 -1.33
N GLU A 215 -11.25 1.61 -0.17
CA GLU A 215 -10.68 2.74 0.56
C GLU A 215 -10.72 2.41 2.05
N ALA A 216 -9.54 2.31 2.65
CA ALA A 216 -9.37 2.04 4.06
C ALA A 216 -8.36 3.02 4.66
N THR A 217 -8.59 3.46 5.89
CA THR A 217 -7.62 4.28 6.61
C THR A 217 -6.85 3.40 7.58
N THR A 218 -5.57 3.15 7.29
CA THR A 218 -4.69 2.39 8.18
C THR A 218 -3.74 3.35 8.88
N ALA A 219 -3.74 3.36 10.21
CA ALA A 219 -2.90 4.27 11.02
C ALA A 219 -3.00 5.76 10.62
N GLY A 220 -4.18 6.19 10.14
CA GLY A 220 -4.42 7.57 9.70
C GLY A 220 -4.00 7.90 8.27
N VAL A 221 -3.45 6.93 7.52
CA VAL A 221 -3.12 7.07 6.10
C VAL A 221 -4.24 6.44 5.25
N PRO A 222 -4.86 7.18 4.32
CA PRO A 222 -5.85 6.61 3.41
C PRO A 222 -5.12 5.77 2.35
N ILE A 223 -5.54 4.52 2.22
CA ILE A 223 -5.00 3.55 1.29
C ILE A 223 -6.11 3.14 0.35
N GLN A 224 -5.87 3.29 -0.94
CA GLN A 224 -6.80 2.87 -1.99
C GLN A 224 -6.22 1.68 -2.73
N ALA A 225 -6.42 0.52 -2.11
CA ALA A 225 -6.19 -0.79 -2.68
C ALA A 225 -7.39 -1.67 -2.33
N PRO A 226 -7.76 -2.66 -3.16
CA PRO A 226 -8.76 -3.66 -2.76
C PRO A 226 -8.27 -4.44 -1.53
N GLN A 227 -9.08 -4.44 -0.48
CA GLN A 227 -8.80 -5.17 0.76
C GLN A 227 -10.09 -5.83 1.25
N LEU A 228 -9.98 -6.94 1.96
CA LEU A 228 -11.13 -7.51 2.67
C LEU A 228 -11.59 -6.55 3.78
N ASP A 229 -12.91 -6.45 4.00
CA ASP A 229 -13.48 -5.62 5.07
C ASP A 229 -13.15 -6.22 6.46
N ILE A 230 -12.05 -5.74 7.04
CA ILE A 230 -11.52 -6.18 8.32
C ILE A 230 -11.35 -4.96 9.20
N ASN A 231 -11.93 -5.02 10.39
CA ASN A 231 -11.87 -3.97 11.38
C ASN A 231 -10.90 -4.38 12.49
N THR A 232 -9.79 -3.66 12.61
CA THR A 232 -8.79 -3.88 13.65
C THR A 232 -9.05 -2.98 14.85
N VAL A 233 -9.25 -3.57 16.02
CA VAL A 233 -9.31 -2.88 17.31
C VAL A 233 -7.97 -3.02 18.01
N ALA A 234 -7.44 -1.92 18.56
CA ALA A 234 -6.19 -1.87 19.31
C ALA A 234 -6.34 -2.44 20.75
N ALA A 235 -6.90 -3.64 20.85
CA ALA A 235 -7.06 -4.39 22.08
C ALA A 235 -6.70 -5.86 21.82
N GLY A 236 -5.90 -6.46 22.70
CA GLY A 236 -5.52 -7.86 22.63
C GLY A 236 -5.03 -8.38 23.98
N GLY A 237 -4.48 -9.59 24.02
CA GLY A 237 -4.07 -10.24 25.27
C GLY A 237 -2.96 -9.53 26.06
N GLY A 238 -2.20 -8.64 25.41
CA GLY A 238 -1.15 -7.82 26.02
C GLY A 238 -1.53 -6.37 26.24
N SER A 239 -2.79 -5.96 26.03
CA SER A 239 -3.24 -4.61 26.34
C SER A 239 -3.08 -4.30 27.83
N ARG A 240 -2.49 -3.15 28.14
CA ARG A 240 -2.17 -2.75 29.50
C ARG A 240 -3.42 -2.26 30.22
N LEU A 241 -3.54 -2.63 31.49
CA LEU A 241 -4.60 -2.16 32.37
C LEU A 241 -4.17 -0.88 33.06
N PHE A 242 -5.04 0.12 33.07
CA PHE A 242 -4.85 1.38 33.76
C PHE A 242 -6.05 1.65 34.67
N PHE A 243 -5.81 2.40 35.74
CA PHE A 243 -6.87 3.02 36.52
C PHE A 243 -6.76 4.53 36.36
N ARG A 244 -7.74 5.16 35.70
CA ARG A 244 -7.75 6.60 35.39
C ARG A 244 -9.12 7.15 35.74
N SER A 245 -9.15 8.28 36.46
CA SER A 245 -10.39 8.99 36.81
C SER A 245 -11.49 8.11 37.44
N GLY A 246 -11.11 7.14 38.28
CA GLY A 246 -12.06 6.23 38.94
C GLY A 246 -12.53 5.03 38.10
N LEU A 247 -12.02 4.87 36.88
CA LEU A 247 -12.40 3.79 35.96
C LEU A 247 -11.19 2.91 35.60
N TYR A 248 -11.45 1.62 35.42
CA TYR A 248 -10.50 0.71 34.78
C TYR A 248 -10.56 0.87 33.27
N VAL A 249 -9.40 1.03 32.64
CA VAL A 249 -9.23 1.23 31.19
C VAL A 249 -8.24 0.20 30.67
N VAL A 250 -8.50 -0.35 29.48
CA VAL A 250 -7.65 -1.35 28.83
C VAL A 250 -7.11 -0.77 27.53
N GLY A 251 -5.79 -0.68 27.40
CA GLY A 251 -5.13 -0.12 26.21
C GLY A 251 -5.31 1.41 26.06
N PRO A 252 -4.94 1.96 24.89
CA PRO A 252 -4.44 1.27 23.69
C PRO A 252 -2.99 0.77 23.81
N GLU A 253 -2.26 1.12 24.87
CA GLU A 253 -0.89 0.70 25.10
C GLU A 253 -0.81 -0.83 25.29
N SER A 254 0.17 -1.48 24.65
CA SER A 254 0.39 -2.93 24.73
C SER A 254 1.75 -3.24 25.37
N ALA A 255 1.82 -4.34 26.13
CA ALA A 255 3.06 -4.93 26.61
C ALA A 255 3.84 -5.67 25.50
N GLY A 256 3.24 -5.83 24.31
CA GLY A 256 3.84 -6.50 23.16
C GLY A 256 4.22 -7.96 23.43
N ALA A 257 5.22 -8.45 22.70
CA ALA A 257 5.79 -9.80 22.91
C ALA A 257 7.04 -9.81 23.78
N HIS A 258 7.72 -8.66 23.94
CA HIS A 258 8.91 -8.49 24.77
C HIS A 258 8.91 -7.12 25.47
N PRO A 259 8.95 -7.05 26.82
CA PRO A 259 8.97 -8.19 27.74
C PRO A 259 7.67 -9.00 27.72
N GLY A 260 6.58 -8.43 27.19
CA GLY A 260 5.27 -9.06 27.12
C GLY A 260 4.49 -8.98 28.44
N PRO A 261 3.36 -9.69 28.55
CA PRO A 261 2.59 -9.78 29.78
C PRO A 261 3.45 -10.23 30.97
N ALA A 262 3.13 -9.76 32.18
CA ALA A 262 3.91 -10.04 33.39
C ALA A 262 4.11 -11.55 33.65
N CYS A 263 3.15 -12.38 33.26
CA CYS A 263 3.24 -13.83 33.37
C CYS A 263 4.37 -14.46 32.52
N TYR A 264 4.94 -13.74 31.56
CA TYR A 264 6.12 -14.19 30.80
C TYR A 264 7.41 -14.13 31.61
N ARG A 265 7.45 -13.37 32.72
CA ARG A 265 8.61 -13.26 33.63
C ARG A 265 9.92 -12.87 32.92
N LYS A 266 9.83 -11.97 31.93
CA LYS A 266 10.98 -11.44 31.17
C LYS A 266 11.40 -10.03 31.55
N GLY A 267 10.60 -9.33 32.38
CA GLY A 267 10.95 -8.06 32.99
C GLY A 267 11.35 -8.26 34.46
N GLU A 268 11.72 -7.17 35.12
CA GLU A 268 11.86 -7.14 36.59
C GLU A 268 10.52 -7.39 37.29
#